data_AF-A0A645EMU7-F1
#
_entry.id   AF-A0A645EMU7-F1
#
_cell.length_a   1.000
_cell.length_b   1.000
_cell.length_c   1.000
_cell.angle_alpha   90.00
_cell.angle_beta   90.00
_cell.angle_gamma   90.00
#
_symmetry.space_group_name_H-M   'P 1'
#
loop_
_entity.id
_entity.type
_entity.pdbx_description
1 polymer ?
#
loop_
_entity_poly.entity_id
_entity_poly.type
_entity_poly.pdbx_seq_one_letter_code
_entity_poly.pdbx_strand_id
1 'polypeptide(L)' 'MLRDAINSVLRAKKAKDFTPKGTEDIKLEILNRINPMFKEGRCESIYFNEILVQ' A
#
# COMPACT_ATOMS: atom_id res chain seq x y z
N MET A 1 -8.38 10.09 -5.64
CA MET A 1 -9.08 8.92 -5.07
C MET A 1 -8.10 7.79 -4.76
N LEU A 2 -7.41 7.21 -5.76
CA LEU A 2 -6.43 6.13 -5.52
C LEU A 2 -5.31 6.52 -4.55
N ARG A 3 -4.69 7.69 -4.77
CA ARG A 3 -3.65 8.24 -3.87
C ARG A 3 -4.14 8.43 -2.44
N ASP A 4 -5.41 8.78 -2.27
CA ASP A 4 -6.00 9.00 -0.94
C ASP A 4 -6.18 7.67 -0.20
N ALA A 5 -6.62 6.64 -0.91
CA ALA A 5 -6.70 5.27 -0.41
C ALA A 5 -5.33 4.73 0.02
N ILE A 6 -4.30 4.94 -0.82
CA ILE A 6 -2.91 4.56 -0.51
C ILE A 6 -2.42 5.32 0.73
N ASN A 7 -2.61 6.65 0.76
CA ASN A 7 -2.21 7.48 1.91
C ASN A 7 -2.95 7.12 3.20
N SER A 8 -4.20 6.67 3.12
CA SER A 8 -4.96 6.20 4.29
C SER A 8 -4.32 4.96 4.90
N VAL A 9 -3.84 4.02 4.07
CA VAL A 9 -3.11 2.83 4.52
C VAL A 9 -1.77 3.23 5.13
N LEU A 10 -0.97 4.03 4.40
CA LEU A 10 0.37 4.42 4.86
C LEU A 10 0.35 5.23 6.16
N ARG A 11 -0.62 6.13 6.35
CA ARG A 11 -0.76 6.93 7.59
C ARG A 11 -1.08 6.10 8.83
N ALA A 12 -1.61 4.89 8.67
CA ALA A 12 -1.91 4.00 9.78
C ALA A 12 -0.69 3.15 10.22
N LYS A 13 0.38 3.12 9.42
CA LYS A 13 1.59 2.31 9.67
C LYS A 13 2.63 3.12 10.43
N LYS A 14 3.41 2.45 11.27
CA LYS A 14 4.53 3.02 12.02
C LYS A 14 5.85 2.56 11.42
N ALA A 15 6.94 3.22 11.78
CA ALA A 15 8.31 2.87 11.34
C ALA A 15 8.63 1.37 11.46
N LYS A 16 8.19 0.75 12.57
CA LYS A 16 8.38 -0.68 12.84
C LYS A 16 7.62 -1.63 11.90
N ASP A 17 6.61 -1.12 11.19
CA ASP A 17 5.82 -1.90 10.23
C ASP A 17 6.52 -1.97 8.86
N PHE A 18 7.48 -1.09 8.57
CA PHE A 18 8.30 -1.10 7.35
C PHE A 18 9.49 -2.07 7.46
N THR A 19 9.21 -3.32 7.83
CA THR A 19 10.17 -4.45 7.73
C THR A 19 10.02 -5.13 6.37
N PRO A 20 10.92 -6.03 5.93
CA PRO A 20 10.77 -6.73 4.65
C PRO A 20 9.41 -7.43 4.52
N LYS A 21 9.00 -8.16 5.58
CA LYS A 21 7.69 -8.82 5.65
C LYS A 21 6.54 -7.84 5.79
N GLY A 22 6.69 -6.82 6.64
CA GLY A 22 5.64 -5.81 6.82
C GLY A 22 5.41 -4.95 5.57
N THR A 23 6.44 -4.75 4.74
CA THR A 23 6.34 -4.05 3.46
C THR A 23 5.51 -4.86 2.46
N GLU A 24 5.64 -6.18 2.42
CA GLU A 24 4.77 -7.06 1.63
C GLU A 24 3.32 -7.00 2.12
N ASP A 25 3.12 -7.02 3.43
CA ASP A 25 1.80 -6.90 4.05
C ASP A 25 1.14 -5.56 3.70
N ILE A 26 1.89 -4.46 3.74
CA ILE A 26 1.44 -3.12 3.33
C ILE A 26 1.07 -3.10 1.84
N LYS A 27 1.86 -3.73 0.97
CA LYS A 27 1.53 -3.82 -0.47
C LYS A 27 0.20 -4.54 -0.68
N LEU A 28 -0.02 -5.66 0.01
CA LEU A 28 -1.27 -6.41 -0.05
C LEU A 28 -2.45 -5.61 0.48
N GLU A 29 -2.27 -4.89 1.59
CA GLU A 29 -3.31 -4.02 2.16
C GLU A 29 -3.69 -2.90 1.20
N ILE A 30 -2.71 -2.26 0.57
CA ILE A 30 -2.97 -1.24 -0.46
C ILE A 30 -3.71 -1.86 -1.64
N LEU A 31 -3.27 -3.02 -2.17
CA LEU A 31 -3.94 -3.73 -3.26
C LEU A 31 -5.41 -4.01 -2.94
N ASN A 32 -5.69 -4.54 -1.75
CA ASN A 32 -7.05 -4.83 -1.29
C ASN A 32 -7.90 -3.57 -1.13
N ARG A 33 -7.29 -2.43 -0.79
CA ARG A 33 -7.99 -1.15 -0.67
C ARG A 33 -8.31 -0.53 -2.02
N ILE A 34 -7.39 -0.63 -2.99
CA ILE A 34 -7.52 0.03 -4.30
C ILE A 34 -8.31 -0.81 -5.31
N ASN A 35 -8.16 -2.15 -5.30
CA ASN A 35 -8.83 -3.06 -6.24
C ASN A 35 -10.37 -2.90 -6.30
N PRO A 36 -11.11 -2.76 -5.19
CA PRO A 36 -12.55 -2.52 -5.25
C PRO A 36 -12.94 -1.15 -5.83
N MET A 37 -11.99 -0.23 -6.03
CA MET A 37 -12.24 1.07 -6.67
C MET A 37 -12.16 1.00 -8.20
N PHE A 38 -11.56 -0.06 -8.76
CA PHE A 38 -11.53 -0.27 -10.19
C PHE A 38 -12.87 -0.89 -10.64
N LYS A 39 -13.54 -0.23 -11.58
CA LYS A 39 -14.79 -0.75 -12.16
C LYS A 39 -14.56 -1.89 -13.15
N GLU A 40 -13.39 -1.88 -13.80
CA GLU A 40 -12.92 -2.91 -14.71
C GLU A 40 -11.39 -3.06 -14.55
N GLY A 41 -10.91 -4.30 -14.48
CA GLY A 41 -9.50 -4.62 -14.20
C GLY A 41 -9.13 -4.61 -12.72
N ARG A 42 -7.87 -4.97 -12.42
CA ARG A 42 -7.30 -4.97 -11.06
C ARG A 42 -5.82 -4.65 -11.09
N CYS A 43 -5.30 -4.06 -10.02
CA CYS A 43 -3.87 -4.03 -9.75
C CYS A 43 -3.44 -5.40 -9.20
N GLU A 44 -2.34 -5.92 -9.75
CA GLU A 44 -1.76 -7.20 -9.33
C GLU A 44 -0.54 -7.01 -8.43
N SER A 45 0.27 -5.98 -8.70
CA SER A 45 1.52 -5.75 -7.99
C SER A 45 1.72 -4.26 -7.69
N ILE A 46 2.32 -3.97 -6.54
CA ILE A 46 2.73 -2.63 -6.12
C ILE A 46 4.23 -2.64 -5.81
N TYR A 47 4.92 -1.65 -6.33
CA TYR A 47 6.36 -1.47 -6.15
C TYR A 47 6.62 -0.16 -5.41
N PHE A 48 7.47 -0.23 -4.39
CA PHE A 48 8.03 0.95 -3.75
C PHE A 48 9.43 1.12 -4.29
N ASN A 49 9.68 2.22 -5.01
CA ASN A 49 11.02 2.52 -5.50
C ASN A 49 11.96 2.91 -4.36
N GLU A 50 11.42 3.64 -3.37
CA GLU A 50 12.15 4.09 -2.20
C GLU A 50 11.19 4.14 -1.00
N ILE A 51 11.69 3.73 0.16
CA ILE A 51 10.99 3.87 1.44
C ILE A 51 11.96 4.58 2.38
N LEU A 52 11.66 5.83 2.70
CA LEU A 52 12.39 6.61 3.69
C LEU A 52 11.61 6.55 5.01
N VAL A 53 12.20 5.93 6.04
CA VAL A 53 11.67 5.91 7.39
C VAL A 53 12.59 6.78 8.25
N GLN A 54 12.04 7.85 8.83
CA GLN A 54 12.76 8.78 9.71
C GLN A 54 12.42 8.52 11.18
#